data_AF-A0A9W9C7K4-F1
#
_entry.id   AF-A0A9W9C7K4-F1
#
_cell.length_a   1.000
_cell.length_b   1.000
_cell.length_c   1.000
_cell.angle_alpha   90.00
_cell.angle_beta   90.00
_cell.angle_gamma   90.00
#
_symmetry.space_group_name_H-M   'P 1'
#
loop_
_entity.id
_entity.type
_entity.pdbx_description
1 polymer ?
#
loop_
_entity_poly.entity_id
_entity_poly.type
_entity_poly.pdbx_seq_one_letter_code
_entity_poly.pdbx_strand_id
1 'polypeptide(L)'
;MADSNPANFANLPKDELREIAAKGGHASHGSNNDAEDHSDRNPDGTFTKGSDLAKELGAKGGHVAHEHALEKEAVEQDGRNPDGTFKAGSKLAQELGEKGGHAAHEK
;
A
#
# COMPACT_ATOMS: atom_id res chain seq x y z
N MET A 1 -27.33 -22.35 -6.63
CA MET A 1 -26.67 -21.05 -6.95
C MET A 1 -25.17 -21.19 -7.23
N ALA A 2 -24.54 -22.34 -6.95
CA ALA A 2 -23.19 -22.65 -7.44
C ALA A 2 -23.20 -23.20 -8.89
N ASP A 3 -24.38 -23.51 -9.42
CA ASP A 3 -24.56 -24.34 -10.63
C ASP A 3 -24.54 -23.53 -11.93
N SER A 4 -24.69 -22.21 -11.85
CA SER A 4 -24.75 -21.32 -13.03
C SER A 4 -23.37 -20.93 -13.58
N ASN A 5 -22.29 -21.26 -12.88
CA ASN A 5 -20.92 -21.10 -13.36
C ASN A 5 -20.13 -22.39 -13.08
N PRO A 6 -19.95 -23.28 -14.08
CA PRO A 6 -19.25 -24.54 -13.90
C PRO A 6 -17.77 -24.36 -13.52
N ALA A 7 -17.20 -23.17 -13.73
CA ALA A 7 -15.81 -22.84 -13.41
C ALA A 7 -15.63 -22.14 -12.06
N ASN A 8 -16.60 -22.22 -11.13
CA ASN A 8 -16.42 -21.67 -9.79
C ASN A 8 -15.61 -22.62 -8.88
N PHE A 9 -15.08 -22.08 -7.78
CA PHE A 9 -14.32 -22.85 -6.80
C PHE A 9 -15.16 -23.94 -6.09
N ALA A 10 -16.48 -23.79 -6.04
CA ALA A 10 -17.37 -24.78 -5.42
C ALA A 10 -17.52 -26.05 -6.28
N ASN A 11 -17.30 -25.95 -7.59
CA ASN A 11 -17.38 -27.05 -8.55
C ASN A 11 -16.00 -27.65 -8.88
N LEU A 12 -14.92 -27.12 -8.30
CA LEU A 12 -13.55 -27.58 -8.54
C LEU A 12 -13.19 -28.77 -7.63
N PRO A 13 -12.49 -29.81 -8.12
CA PRO A 13 -12.01 -30.89 -7.27
C PRO A 13 -11.04 -30.37 -6.21
N LYS A 14 -11.05 -31.01 -5.03
CA LYS A 14 -10.28 -30.58 -3.85
C LYS A 14 -8.77 -30.51 -4.12
N ASP A 15 -8.26 -31.39 -4.96
CA ASP A 15 -6.83 -31.45 -5.29
C ASP A 15 -6.41 -30.24 -6.12
N GLU A 16 -7.18 -29.87 -7.15
CA GLU A 16 -6.94 -28.67 -7.95
C GLU A 16 -7.13 -27.39 -7.12
N LEU A 17 -8.14 -27.35 -6.25
CA LEU A 17 -8.36 -26.23 -5.34
C LEU A 17 -7.16 -26.02 -4.41
N ARG A 18 -6.62 -27.13 -3.88
CA ARG A 18 -5.43 -27.12 -3.02
C ARG A 18 -4.20 -26.65 -3.79
N GLU A 19 -4.03 -27.07 -5.04
CA GLU A 19 -2.93 -26.63 -5.89
C GLU A 19 -3.02 -25.13 -6.21
N ILE A 20 -4.21 -24.62 -6.53
CA ILE A 20 -4.44 -23.18 -6.81
C ILE A 20 -4.20 -22.34 -5.55
N ALA A 21 -4.71 -22.78 -4.39
CA ALA A 21 -4.45 -22.11 -3.12
C ALA A 21 -2.95 -22.14 -2.76
N ALA A 22 -2.28 -23.27 -3.01
CA ALA A 22 -0.85 -23.41 -2.80
C ALA A 22 -0.04 -22.47 -3.72
N LYS A 23 -0.43 -22.30 -4.99
CA LYS A 23 0.21 -21.35 -5.92
C LYS A 23 0.19 -19.91 -5.38
N GLY A 24 -0.91 -19.50 -4.75
CA GLY A 24 -0.99 -18.20 -4.07
C GLY A 24 0.01 -18.06 -2.90
N GLY A 25 0.13 -19.09 -2.06
CA GLY A 25 1.10 -19.12 -0.96
C GLY A 25 2.57 -19.19 -1.43
N HIS A 26 2.82 -19.93 -2.52
CA HIS A 26 4.15 -20.04 -3.14
C HIS A 26 4.57 -18.75 -3.85
N ALA A 27 3.66 -17.95 -4.41
CA ALA A 27 4.04 -16.65 -4.98
C ALA A 27 4.52 -15.66 -3.89
N SER A 28 3.99 -15.76 -2.67
CA SER A 28 4.41 -14.92 -1.54
C SER A 28 5.62 -15.45 -0.77
N HIS A 29 5.97 -16.74 -0.92
CA HIS A 29 7.09 -17.38 -0.21
C HIS A 29 8.18 -17.97 -1.12
N GLY A 30 7.98 -17.98 -2.44
CA GLY A 30 8.73 -18.80 -3.40
C GLY A 30 9.94 -18.14 -4.05
N SER A 31 10.39 -16.99 -3.55
CA SER A 31 11.66 -16.40 -4.01
C SER A 31 12.89 -16.85 -3.22
N ASN A 32 12.76 -17.70 -2.19
CA ASN A 32 13.90 -18.03 -1.32
C ASN A 32 13.99 -19.54 -1.01
N ASN A 33 13.83 -20.39 -2.02
CA ASN A 33 14.33 -21.77 -1.95
C ASN A 33 15.80 -21.88 -2.36
N ASP A 34 16.44 -20.77 -2.74
CA ASP A 34 17.85 -20.61 -2.46
C ASP A 34 17.96 -20.47 -0.94
N ALA A 35 18.21 -21.60 -0.29
CA ALA A 35 19.02 -21.67 0.92
C ALA A 35 20.45 -21.17 0.61
N GLU A 36 20.57 -20.02 -0.07
CA GLU A 36 21.63 -19.07 0.18
C GLU A 36 21.56 -18.84 1.68
N ASP A 37 22.67 -19.11 2.34
CA ASP A 37 22.94 -18.86 3.74
C ASP A 37 22.70 -17.37 4.04
N HIS A 38 21.44 -16.98 4.13
CA HIS A 38 21.03 -15.63 4.47
C HIS A 38 21.28 -15.49 5.97
N SER A 39 22.55 -15.23 6.32
CA SER A 39 23.02 -14.89 7.66
C SER A 39 22.20 -13.74 8.30
N ASP A 40 21.43 -13.02 7.49
CA ASP A 40 20.54 -11.94 7.89
C ASP A 40 19.09 -12.38 8.23
N ARG A 41 18.74 -13.67 8.14
CA ARG A 41 17.40 -14.19 8.50
C ARG A 41 17.44 -15.36 9.50
N ASN A 42 16.53 -15.28 10.46
CA ASN A 42 16.24 -16.35 11.42
C ASN A 42 15.44 -17.48 10.74
N PRO A 43 15.47 -18.70 11.29
CA PRO A 43 14.67 -19.82 10.78
C PRO A 43 13.16 -19.62 10.89
N ASP A 44 12.70 -18.67 11.71
CA ASP A 44 11.30 -18.25 11.80
C ASP A 44 10.90 -17.22 10.71
N GLY A 45 11.82 -16.88 9.81
CA GLY A 45 11.62 -15.93 8.71
C GLY A 45 11.79 -14.46 9.08
N THR A 46 12.03 -14.14 10.36
CA THR A 46 12.33 -12.77 10.80
C THR A 46 13.78 -12.40 10.47
N PHE A 47 14.11 -11.10 10.45
CA PHE A 47 15.49 -10.67 10.28
C PHE A 47 16.31 -10.93 11.55
N THR A 48 17.59 -11.30 11.38
CA THR A 48 18.53 -11.39 12.51
C THR A 48 18.74 -10.00 13.10
N LYS A 49 18.80 -9.93 14.43
CA LYS A 49 18.95 -8.66 15.15
C LYS A 49 20.31 -8.04 14.84
N GLY A 50 20.30 -6.85 14.26
CA GLY A 50 21.52 -6.12 13.92
C GLY A 50 22.10 -6.45 12.54
N SER A 51 21.39 -7.21 11.71
CA SER A 51 21.76 -7.36 10.29
C SER A 51 21.73 -6.01 9.57
N ASP A 52 22.72 -5.81 8.70
CA ASP A 52 22.78 -4.62 7.85
C ASP A 52 21.57 -4.54 6.91
N LEU A 53 21.09 -5.70 6.44
CA LEU A 53 19.88 -5.82 5.62
C LEU A 53 18.64 -5.29 6.36
N ALA A 54 18.42 -5.68 7.62
CA ALA A 54 17.30 -5.18 8.40
C ALA A 54 17.39 -3.67 8.64
N LYS A 55 18.61 -3.17 8.89
CA LYS A 55 18.86 -1.75 9.11
C LYS A 55 18.57 -0.93 7.87
N GLU A 56 19.05 -1.36 6.70
CA GLU A 56 18.82 -0.68 5.43
C GLU A 56 17.34 -0.68 5.04
N LEU A 57 16.68 -1.83 5.10
CA LEU A 57 15.26 -1.95 4.77
C LEU A 57 14.37 -1.24 5.78
N GLY A 58 14.73 -1.28 7.07
CA GLY A 58 14.06 -0.52 8.12
C GLY A 58 14.18 0.99 7.91
N ALA A 59 15.35 1.49 7.49
CA ALA A 59 15.53 2.89 7.14
C ALA A 59 14.67 3.27 5.92
N LYS A 60 14.70 2.47 4.84
CA LYS A 60 13.87 2.68 3.65
C LYS A 60 12.38 2.68 3.99
N GLY A 61 11.90 1.71 4.75
CA GLY A 61 10.50 1.64 5.20
C GLY A 61 10.12 2.80 6.12
N GLY A 62 11.04 3.23 7.00
CA GLY A 62 10.87 4.40 7.84
C GLY A 62 10.76 5.71 7.05
N HIS A 63 11.52 5.87 5.97
CA HIS A 63 11.41 7.04 5.09
C HIS A 63 10.06 7.10 4.38
N VAL A 64 9.54 5.97 3.90
CA VAL A 64 8.20 5.91 3.28
C VAL A 64 7.11 6.23 4.31
N ALA A 65 7.24 5.72 5.54
CA ALA A 65 6.32 6.06 6.62
C ALA A 65 6.38 7.55 6.99
N HIS A 66 7.57 8.14 6.99
CA HIS A 66 7.77 9.57 7.24
C HIS A 66 7.30 10.44 6.07
N GLU A 67 7.41 10.01 4.82
CA GLU A 67 6.86 10.71 3.66
C GLU A 67 5.34 10.84 3.76
N HIS A 68 4.62 9.75 4.08
CA HIS A 68 3.18 9.82 4.34
C HIS A 68 2.82 10.63 5.60
N ALA A 69 3.72 10.70 6.58
CA ALA A 69 3.54 11.56 7.76
C ALA A 69 3.74 13.04 7.42
N LEU A 70 4.75 13.37 6.62
CA LEU A 70 4.99 14.71 6.08
C LEU A 70 3.89 15.14 5.13
N GLU A 71 3.30 14.24 4.34
CA GLU A 71 2.11 14.54 3.56
C GLU A 71 0.94 14.96 4.46
N LYS A 72 0.75 14.34 5.63
CA LYS A 72 -0.26 14.78 6.60
C LYS A 72 0.05 16.18 7.16
N GLU A 73 1.32 16.46 7.50
CA GLU A 73 1.75 17.78 7.97
C GLU A 73 1.69 18.85 6.87
N ALA A 74 2.01 18.50 5.63
CA ALA A 74 1.92 19.36 4.45
C ALA A 74 0.46 19.64 4.08
N VAL A 75 -0.42 18.64 4.14
CA VAL A 75 -1.88 18.80 4.01
C VAL A 75 -2.41 19.74 5.09
N GLU A 76 -1.86 19.69 6.31
CA GLU A 76 -2.24 20.62 7.36
C GLU A 76 -1.90 22.08 7.03
N GLN A 77 -0.77 22.34 6.35
CA GLN A 77 -0.33 23.69 5.93
C GLN A 77 -0.95 24.16 4.60
N ASP A 78 -1.31 23.25 3.70
CA ASP A 78 -1.82 23.56 2.35
C ASP A 78 -3.33 23.84 2.31
N GLY A 79 -3.95 24.12 3.46
CA GLY A 79 -5.37 24.51 3.51
C GLY A 79 -6.35 23.42 3.07
N ARG A 80 -5.95 22.14 3.04
CA ARG A 80 -6.79 20.97 2.77
C ARG A 80 -6.97 20.10 4.02
N ASN A 81 -8.11 19.46 4.12
CA ASN A 81 -8.41 18.46 5.12
C ASN A 81 -7.79 17.11 4.69
N PRO A 82 -7.56 16.19 5.65
CA PRO A 82 -7.07 14.85 5.34
C PRO A 82 -8.05 14.00 4.51
N ASP A 83 -9.32 14.39 4.42
CA ASP A 83 -10.32 13.79 3.51
C ASP A 83 -10.24 14.35 2.07
N GLY A 84 -9.27 15.23 1.78
CA GLY A 84 -9.05 15.86 0.49
C GLY A 84 -9.92 17.09 0.23
N THR A 85 -10.85 17.44 1.12
CA THR A 85 -11.66 18.66 1.00
C THR A 85 -10.86 19.91 1.40
N PHE A 86 -11.31 21.10 1.01
CA PHE A 86 -10.66 22.33 1.50
C PHE A 86 -11.03 22.60 2.96
N LYS A 87 -10.07 23.06 3.77
CA LYS A 87 -10.33 23.58 5.12
C LYS A 87 -11.19 24.84 5.02
N ALA A 88 -12.25 24.92 5.83
CA ALA A 88 -13.12 26.08 5.87
C ALA A 88 -12.33 27.34 6.27
N GLY A 89 -12.43 28.41 5.47
CA GLY A 89 -11.71 29.66 5.70
C GLY A 89 -10.21 29.62 5.38
N SER A 90 -9.72 28.59 4.68
CA SER A 90 -8.32 28.59 4.23
C SER A 90 -8.09 29.60 3.11
N LYS A 91 -6.93 30.26 3.12
CA LYS A 91 -6.53 31.21 2.06
C LYS A 91 -6.54 30.55 0.68
N LEU A 92 -6.13 29.28 0.60
CA LEU A 92 -6.15 28.49 -0.63
C LEU A 92 -7.57 28.33 -1.19
N ALA A 93 -8.55 28.03 -0.33
CA ALA A 93 -9.95 27.91 -0.75
C ALA A 93 -10.50 29.25 -1.27
N GLN A 94 -10.13 30.36 -0.61
CA GLN A 94 -10.56 31.69 -1.01
C GLN A 94 -9.97 32.10 -2.37
N GLU A 95 -8.66 31.96 -2.56
CA GLU A 95 -7.96 32.33 -3.80
C GLU A 95 -8.46 31.53 -5.02
N LEU A 96 -8.64 30.21 -4.85
CA LEU A 96 -9.21 29.36 -5.91
C LEU A 96 -10.69 29.62 -6.17
N GLY A 97 -11.46 29.98 -5.12
CA GLY A 97 -12.86 30.37 -5.25
C GLY A 97 -13.03 31.66 -6.06
N GLU A 98 -12.19 32.66 -5.81
CA GLU A 98 -12.15 33.91 -6.60
C GLU A 98 -11.79 33.62 -8.06
N LYS A 99 -10.73 32.83 -8.30
CA LYS A 99 -10.31 32.43 -9.66
C LYS A 99 -11.39 31.61 -10.40
N GLY A 100 -12.06 30.69 -9.71
CA GLY A 100 -13.16 29.90 -10.26
C GLY A 100 -14.41 30.75 -10.56
N GLY A 101 -14.70 31.74 -9.71
CA GLY A 101 -15.78 32.70 -9.93
C GLY A 101 -15.55 33.58 -11.15
N HIS A 102 -14.31 34.04 -11.38
CA HIS A 102 -13.94 34.77 -12.58
C HIS A 102 -14.08 33.93 -13.86
N ALA A 103 -13.72 32.64 -13.81
CA ALA A 103 -13.91 31.72 -14.94
C ALA A 103 -15.39 31.44 -15.26
N ALA A 104 -16.29 31.58 -14.29
CA ALA A 104 -17.73 31.41 -14.49
C ALA A 104 -18.42 32.66 -15.10
N HIS A 105 -17.77 33.83 -15.04
CA HIS A 105 -18.28 35.10 -15.56
C HIS A 105 -17.67 35.47 -16.94
N GLU A 106 -16.90 34.58 -17.56
CA GLU A 106 -16.38 34.71 -18.92
C GLU A 106 -17.23 33.89 -19.91
N LYS A 107 -18.48 34.32 -20.12
CA LYS A 107 -19.33 33.93 -21.25
C LYS A 107 -20.01 35.15 -21.85
#